data_AF-A0A8T7BFB0-F1
#
_entry.id   AF-A0A8T7BFB0-F1
#
_cell.length_a   1.000
_cell.length_b   1.000
_cell.length_c   1.000
_cell.angle_alpha   90.00
_cell.angle_beta   90.00
_cell.angle_gamma   90.00
#
_symmetry.space_group_name_H-M   'P 1'
#
loop_
_entity.id
_entity.type
_entity.pdbx_description
1 polymer ?
#
loop_
_entity_poly.entity_id
_entity_poly.type
_entity_poly.pdbx_seq_one_letter_code
_entity_poly.pdbx_strand_id
1 'polypeptide(L)'
;MRYGIWIVLLILTACGGKPSDDIGNGKEGAKVYRHSMNGAPNGLDPVQSGNVYANFIVVNAYDTLYGYQYLANPYLLKPNLAKDLPTVSDDGLTYTIKIKQGVEFVDDECFTDDKGREVTADDFVYSLLRHFDPRSLSQGAWLWQGRIDGVDAWKDNGGSDYDKVVSGLKALDRHTIQITLVKPYPQLTHTLATGFSAIVAQECVEHYGKEFSIHPVGSGPY
;
A
#
# COMPACT_ATOMS: atom_id res chain seq x y z
N MET A 1 -32.71 22.95 75.32
CA MET A 1 -31.27 22.98 74.98
C MET A 1 -30.71 21.57 75.12
N ARG A 2 -30.36 20.92 74.00
CA ARG A 2 -29.33 19.88 73.85
C ARG A 2 -29.27 19.50 72.37
N TYR A 3 -28.08 19.65 71.80
CA TYR A 3 -27.79 19.71 70.37
C TYR A 3 -27.90 18.35 69.68
N GLY A 4 -28.61 18.30 68.54
CA GLY A 4 -28.63 17.15 67.65
C GLY A 4 -27.41 17.16 66.73
N ILE A 5 -26.57 16.15 66.82
CA ILE A 5 -25.46 15.91 65.90
C ILE A 5 -26.04 15.24 64.65
N TRP A 6 -26.07 15.95 63.53
CA TRP A 6 -26.36 15.39 62.21
C TRP A 6 -25.03 14.96 61.56
N ILE A 7 -24.81 13.66 61.47
CA ILE A 7 -23.74 13.09 60.65
C ILE A 7 -24.21 13.13 59.20
N VAL A 8 -23.64 14.04 58.40
CA VAL A 8 -23.79 14.04 56.95
C VAL A 8 -22.83 12.96 56.40
N LEU A 9 -23.40 11.84 55.97
CA LEU A 9 -22.66 10.78 55.29
C LEU A 9 -22.35 11.26 53.86
N LEU A 10 -21.10 11.70 53.63
CA LEU A 10 -20.61 12.10 52.31
C LEU A 10 -20.38 10.82 51.49
N ILE A 11 -21.35 10.46 50.65
CA ILE A 11 -21.21 9.36 49.68
C ILE A 11 -20.28 9.86 48.58
N LEU A 12 -19.01 9.48 48.66
CA LEU A 12 -18.06 9.55 47.55
C LEU A 12 -18.57 8.61 46.46
N THR A 13 -19.37 9.13 45.53
CA THR A 13 -19.59 8.49 44.23
C THR A 13 -18.26 8.53 43.47
N ALA A 14 -17.43 7.52 43.73
CA ALA A 14 -16.36 7.16 42.83
C ALA A 14 -17.02 6.80 41.49
N CYS A 15 -16.95 7.72 40.52
CA CYS A 15 -17.16 7.38 39.12
C CYS A 15 -16.08 6.37 38.75
N GLY A 16 -16.39 5.09 38.94
CA GLY A 16 -15.72 3.99 38.28
C GLY A 16 -16.00 4.12 36.79
N GLY A 17 -15.28 5.03 36.13
CA GLY A 17 -15.16 5.02 34.69
C GLY A 17 -14.52 3.70 34.32
N LYS A 18 -15.34 2.75 33.84
CA LYS A 18 -14.83 1.64 33.06
C LYS A 18 -13.95 2.23 31.96
N PRO A 19 -12.76 1.67 31.68
CA PRO A 19 -12.07 2.00 30.45
C PRO A 19 -13.07 1.80 29.32
N SER A 20 -13.28 2.83 28.52
CA SER A 20 -14.12 2.75 27.33
C SER A 20 -13.52 1.71 26.40
N ASP A 21 -14.10 0.52 26.35
CA ASP A 21 -13.84 -0.51 25.33
C ASP A 21 -14.46 -0.13 23.97
N ASP A 22 -14.60 1.16 23.67
CA ASP A 22 -15.03 1.64 22.35
C ASP A 22 -13.84 1.63 21.38
N ILE A 23 -13.31 0.42 21.12
CA ILE A 23 -12.48 0.14 19.95
C ILE A 23 -13.32 -0.73 19.03
N GLY A 24 -14.07 -0.07 18.14
CA GLY A 24 -14.67 -0.65 16.95
C GLY A 24 -15.70 -1.73 17.22
N ASN A 25 -16.97 -1.41 16.98
CA ASN A 25 -18.06 -2.38 16.96
C ASN A 25 -17.86 -3.35 15.76
N GLY A 26 -16.93 -4.30 15.90
CA GLY A 26 -16.74 -5.37 14.93
C GLY A 26 -18.04 -6.16 14.81
N LYS A 27 -18.39 -6.55 13.58
CA LYS A 27 -19.58 -7.39 13.33
C LYS A 27 -19.58 -8.58 14.29
N GLU A 28 -20.75 -8.95 14.81
CA GLU A 28 -20.90 -10.08 15.72
C GLU A 28 -20.25 -11.34 15.11
N GLY A 29 -19.27 -11.93 15.80
CA GLY A 29 -18.46 -13.05 15.30
C GLY A 29 -17.15 -12.68 14.58
N ALA A 30 -16.76 -11.40 14.52
CA ALA A 30 -15.48 -10.97 13.96
C ALA A 30 -14.29 -11.55 14.77
N LYS A 31 -13.29 -12.07 14.04
CA LYS A 31 -12.00 -12.44 14.64
C LYS A 31 -11.14 -11.19 14.77
N VAL A 32 -10.85 -10.80 16.01
CA VAL A 32 -10.10 -9.57 16.30
C VAL A 32 -8.64 -9.90 16.61
N TYR A 33 -7.72 -9.36 15.80
CA TYR A 33 -6.29 -9.34 16.10
C TYR A 33 -5.90 -7.95 16.59
N ARG A 34 -5.26 -7.87 17.77
CA ARG A 34 -4.75 -6.62 18.34
C ARG A 34 -3.22 -6.64 18.30
N HIS A 35 -2.64 -5.66 17.63
CA HIS A 35 -1.19 -5.50 17.51
C HIS A 35 -0.76 -4.20 18.18
N SER A 36 0.24 -4.28 19.07
CA SER A 36 0.81 -3.10 19.72
C SER A 36 2.07 -2.67 18.96
N MET A 37 2.12 -1.40 18.56
CA MET A 37 3.30 -0.77 17.99
C MET A 37 3.85 0.29 18.95
N ASN A 38 5.17 0.43 19.03
CA ASN A 38 5.85 1.42 19.86
C ASN A 38 6.15 2.74 19.12
N GLY A 39 5.51 2.96 17.97
CA GLY A 39 5.57 4.19 17.18
C GLY A 39 4.35 4.31 16.28
N ALA A 40 4.23 5.45 15.60
CA ALA A 40 3.11 5.76 14.71
C ALA A 40 3.54 5.71 13.23
N PRO A 41 2.65 5.28 12.31
CA PRO A 41 2.86 5.46 10.88
C PRO A 41 2.94 6.96 10.55
N ASN A 42 3.79 7.33 9.59
CA ASN A 42 3.90 8.71 9.11
C ASN A 42 2.88 9.05 8.00
N GLY A 43 2.16 8.04 7.51
CA GLY A 43 1.19 8.11 6.43
C GLY A 43 1.00 6.71 5.84
N LEU A 44 -0.13 6.46 5.19
CA LEU A 44 -0.49 5.18 4.58
C LEU A 44 -0.42 5.20 3.06
N ASP A 45 0.18 6.24 2.49
CA ASP A 45 0.52 6.27 1.07
C ASP A 45 1.78 5.43 0.82
N PRO A 46 1.72 4.37 -0.02
CA PRO A 46 2.86 3.50 -0.29
C PRO A 46 4.15 4.24 -0.66
N VAL A 47 4.07 5.34 -1.43
CA VAL A 47 5.28 6.06 -1.88
C VAL A 47 6.02 6.78 -0.74
N GLN A 48 5.35 7.06 0.38
CA GLN A 48 5.89 7.73 1.56
C GLN A 48 6.09 6.79 2.78
N SER A 49 5.70 5.52 2.64
CA SER A 49 5.72 4.51 3.70
C SER A 49 7.13 3.94 4.00
N GLY A 50 8.08 4.82 4.31
CA GLY A 50 9.49 4.47 4.55
C GLY A 50 9.83 3.98 5.95
N ASN A 51 8.88 3.99 6.90
CA ASN A 51 9.11 3.46 8.24
C ASN A 51 8.34 2.14 8.46
N VAL A 52 8.80 1.35 9.44
CA VAL A 52 8.26 0.01 9.70
C VAL A 52 6.79 0.02 10.14
N TYR A 53 6.33 1.08 10.79
CA TYR A 53 4.95 1.20 11.29
C TYR A 53 3.95 1.43 10.15
N ALA A 54 4.28 2.34 9.23
CA ALA A 54 3.52 2.58 8.01
C ALA A 54 3.55 1.34 7.13
N ASN A 55 4.74 0.75 6.92
CA ASN A 55 4.88 -0.41 6.04
C ASN A 55 4.05 -1.60 6.53
N PHE A 56 4.00 -1.83 7.86
CA PHE A 56 3.16 -2.88 8.45
C PHE A 56 1.68 -2.72 8.08
N ILE A 57 1.15 -1.51 8.09
CA ILE A 57 -0.26 -1.25 7.72
C ILE A 57 -0.43 -1.33 6.19
N VAL A 58 0.48 -0.70 5.44
CA VAL A 58 0.41 -0.61 3.97
C VAL A 58 0.38 -1.99 3.32
N VAL A 59 1.20 -2.95 3.75
CA VAL A 59 1.22 -4.30 3.15
C VAL A 59 -0.01 -5.16 3.51
N ASN A 60 -0.89 -4.67 4.39
CA ASN A 60 -2.17 -5.30 4.69
C ASN A 60 -3.35 -4.59 3.99
N ALA A 61 -3.27 -3.25 3.85
CA ALA A 61 -4.29 -2.46 3.17
C ALA A 61 -4.15 -2.50 1.63
N TYR A 62 -2.93 -2.66 1.12
CA TYR A 62 -2.62 -2.68 -0.30
C TYR A 62 -1.87 -3.96 -0.67
N ASP A 63 -2.14 -4.45 -1.87
CA ASP A 63 -1.42 -5.57 -2.41
C ASP A 63 -0.24 -5.16 -3.30
N THR A 64 0.83 -5.96 -3.22
CA THR A 64 2.00 -5.95 -4.11
C THR A 64 1.91 -7.07 -5.15
N LEU A 65 2.77 -7.05 -6.17
CA LEU A 65 2.83 -8.15 -7.16
C LEU A 65 3.26 -9.48 -6.53
N TYR A 66 4.24 -9.44 -5.64
CA TYR A 66 4.77 -10.61 -4.96
C TYR A 66 4.75 -10.44 -3.44
N GLY A 67 4.85 -11.53 -2.72
CA GLY A 67 5.05 -11.55 -1.27
C GLY A 67 6.07 -12.61 -0.88
N TYR A 68 6.24 -12.81 0.43
CA TYR A 68 7.16 -13.82 0.95
C TYR A 68 6.43 -15.00 1.58
N GLN A 69 7.02 -16.19 1.44
CA GLN A 69 6.65 -17.37 2.22
C GLN A 69 7.36 -17.28 3.57
N TYR A 70 6.74 -16.60 4.54
CA TYR A 70 7.37 -16.28 5.83
C TYR A 70 7.79 -17.50 6.66
N LEU A 71 7.24 -18.69 6.39
CA LEU A 71 7.58 -19.93 7.08
C LEU A 71 8.63 -20.78 6.34
N ALA A 72 9.04 -20.38 5.13
CA ALA A 72 10.04 -21.11 4.36
C ALA A 72 11.47 -20.75 4.81
N ASN A 73 12.37 -21.74 4.75
CA ASN A 73 13.81 -21.55 4.97
C ASN A 73 14.59 -22.30 3.88
N PRO A 74 15.26 -21.61 2.92
CA PRO A 74 15.46 -20.16 2.84
C PRO A 74 14.16 -19.40 2.52
N TYR A 75 14.16 -18.07 2.70
CA TYR A 75 13.02 -17.22 2.33
C TYR A 75 12.74 -17.33 0.84
N LEU A 76 11.49 -17.65 0.50
CA LEU A 76 11.04 -17.79 -0.88
C LEU A 76 10.01 -16.71 -1.21
N LEU A 77 10.12 -16.15 -2.42
CA LEU A 77 9.04 -15.34 -2.98
C LEU A 77 7.83 -16.23 -3.30
N LYS A 78 6.65 -15.64 -3.23
CA LYS A 78 5.40 -16.20 -3.74
C LYS A 78 4.65 -15.14 -4.55
N PRO A 79 3.85 -15.54 -5.56
CA PRO A 79 2.92 -14.62 -6.20
C PRO A 79 1.90 -14.06 -5.18
N ASN A 80 1.56 -12.77 -5.32
CA ASN A 80 0.46 -12.13 -4.61
C ASN A 80 -0.60 -11.61 -5.59
N LEU A 81 -0.47 -10.42 -6.17
CA LEU A 81 -1.29 -10.01 -7.33
C LEU A 81 -0.81 -10.62 -8.64
N ALA A 82 0.48 -10.93 -8.76
CA ALA A 82 0.99 -11.70 -9.88
C ALA A 82 0.33 -13.10 -9.88
N LYS A 83 0.08 -13.65 -11.06
CA LYS A 83 -0.38 -15.04 -11.22
C LYS A 83 0.74 -16.02 -10.90
N ASP A 84 1.95 -15.72 -11.38
CA ASP A 84 3.16 -16.53 -11.28
C ASP A 84 4.40 -15.63 -11.15
N LEU A 85 5.58 -16.24 -10.99
CA LEU A 85 6.87 -15.54 -11.14
C LEU A 85 7.03 -14.95 -12.57
N PRO A 86 7.83 -13.89 -12.75
CA PRO A 86 7.97 -13.24 -14.05
C PRO A 86 8.58 -14.21 -15.08
N THR A 87 8.14 -14.10 -16.33
CA THR A 87 8.93 -14.61 -17.45
C THR A 87 10.05 -13.62 -17.72
N VAL A 88 11.30 -14.07 -17.63
CA VAL A 88 12.49 -13.24 -17.81
C VAL A 88 13.15 -13.62 -19.14
N SER A 89 13.52 -12.62 -19.95
CA SER A 89 14.28 -12.84 -21.19
C SER A 89 15.67 -13.41 -20.94
N ASP A 90 16.26 -14.03 -21.96
CA ASP A 90 17.59 -14.68 -21.87
C ASP A 90 18.72 -13.70 -21.46
N ASP A 91 18.60 -12.42 -21.84
CA ASP A 91 19.54 -11.37 -21.46
C ASP A 91 19.30 -10.80 -20.04
N GLY A 92 18.24 -11.24 -19.36
CA GLY A 92 17.88 -10.79 -18.01
C GLY A 92 17.35 -9.36 -17.94
N LEU A 93 16.96 -8.76 -19.06
CA LEU A 93 16.53 -7.35 -19.13
C LEU A 93 15.02 -7.17 -19.13
N THR A 94 14.26 -8.06 -19.76
CA THR A 94 12.81 -7.92 -19.92
C THR A 94 12.07 -8.90 -19.02
N TYR A 95 11.19 -8.37 -18.19
CA TYR A 95 10.34 -9.10 -17.26
C TYR A 95 8.89 -8.94 -17.71
N THR A 96 8.22 -10.04 -17.99
CA THR A 96 6.78 -10.06 -18.31
C THR A 96 6.02 -10.69 -17.15
N ILE A 97 5.08 -9.95 -16.57
CA ILE A 97 4.33 -10.33 -15.36
C ILE A 97 2.85 -10.31 -15.69
N LYS A 98 2.18 -11.44 -15.50
CA LYS A 98 0.72 -11.52 -15.59
C LYS A 98 0.12 -11.29 -14.21
N ILE A 99 -0.90 -10.45 -14.10
CA ILE A 99 -1.64 -10.22 -12.85
C ILE A 99 -2.96 -11.00 -12.83
N LYS A 100 -3.45 -11.30 -11.62
CA LYS A 100 -4.74 -11.95 -11.38
C LYS A 100 -5.87 -11.08 -11.91
N GLN A 101 -6.95 -11.75 -12.32
CA GLN A 101 -8.17 -11.09 -12.80
C GLN A 101 -9.20 -11.09 -11.67
N GLY A 102 -10.07 -10.08 -11.66
CA GLY A 102 -11.16 -9.94 -10.70
C GLY A 102 -10.70 -9.60 -9.28
N VAL A 103 -9.46 -9.11 -9.10
CA VAL A 103 -9.06 -8.47 -7.85
C VAL A 103 -9.49 -7.01 -7.94
N GLU A 104 -10.26 -6.54 -6.97
CA GLU A 104 -10.82 -5.20 -6.95
C GLU A 104 -10.20 -4.37 -5.82
N PHE A 105 -10.14 -3.06 -6.00
CA PHE A 105 -9.92 -2.15 -4.88
C PHE A 105 -11.14 -2.17 -3.96
N VAL A 106 -10.96 -1.79 -2.70
CA VAL A 106 -12.08 -1.61 -1.76
C VAL A 106 -13.05 -0.52 -2.25
N ASP A 107 -14.33 -0.69 -1.93
CA ASP A 107 -15.38 0.31 -2.18
C ASP A 107 -15.04 1.62 -1.45
N ASP A 108 -15.08 2.73 -2.17
CA ASP A 108 -14.74 4.06 -1.67
C ASP A 108 -15.31 5.15 -2.58
N GLU A 109 -15.59 6.34 -2.03
CA GLU A 109 -16.18 7.50 -2.73
C GLU A 109 -15.28 8.09 -3.83
N CYS A 110 -13.98 7.75 -3.84
CA CYS A 110 -13.12 8.11 -4.96
C CYS A 110 -13.51 7.42 -6.27
N PHE A 111 -14.23 6.31 -6.22
CA PHE A 111 -14.69 5.58 -7.39
C PHE A 111 -16.07 6.03 -7.85
N THR A 112 -16.40 5.69 -9.11
CA THR A 112 -17.76 5.89 -9.62
C THR A 112 -18.74 5.01 -8.86
N ASP A 113 -19.88 5.58 -8.44
CA ASP A 113 -20.92 4.91 -7.65
C ASP A 113 -20.42 4.30 -6.32
N ASP A 114 -19.32 4.83 -5.78
CA ASP A 114 -18.64 4.37 -4.55
C ASP A 114 -18.20 2.89 -4.64
N LYS A 115 -18.01 2.36 -5.86
CA LYS A 115 -17.66 0.96 -6.11
C LYS A 115 -16.24 0.80 -6.62
N GLY A 116 -15.46 0.02 -5.87
CA GLY A 116 -14.12 -0.35 -6.25
C GLY A 116 -14.12 -1.06 -7.60
N ARG A 117 -13.13 -0.74 -8.44
CA ARG A 117 -12.93 -1.40 -9.73
C ARG A 117 -11.79 -2.41 -9.67
N GLU A 118 -11.71 -3.24 -10.71
CA GLU A 118 -10.62 -4.18 -10.90
C GLU A 118 -9.25 -3.47 -10.95
N VAL A 119 -8.27 -4.05 -10.28
CA VAL A 119 -6.85 -3.71 -10.35
C VAL A 119 -6.29 -4.12 -11.71
N THR A 120 -5.58 -3.20 -12.36
CA THR A 120 -5.04 -3.37 -13.72
C THR A 120 -3.52 -3.20 -13.77
N ALA A 121 -2.93 -3.57 -14.90
CA ALA A 121 -1.52 -3.35 -15.17
C ALA A 121 -1.17 -1.84 -15.23
N ASP A 122 -2.09 -0.99 -15.66
CA ASP A 122 -1.91 0.46 -15.68
C ASP A 122 -1.77 1.03 -14.26
N ASP A 123 -2.52 0.50 -13.28
CA ASP A 123 -2.37 0.90 -11.87
C ASP A 123 -0.96 0.61 -11.35
N PHE A 124 -0.35 -0.49 -11.77
CA PHE A 124 1.04 -0.80 -11.43
C PHE A 124 2.01 0.23 -12.04
N VAL A 125 1.84 0.53 -13.33
CA VAL A 125 2.68 1.52 -14.05
C VAL A 125 2.58 2.87 -13.35
N TYR A 126 1.35 3.33 -13.10
CA TYR A 126 1.07 4.56 -12.37
C TYR A 126 1.75 4.56 -10.99
N SER A 127 1.50 3.53 -10.17
CA SER A 127 2.03 3.42 -8.81
C SER A 127 3.57 3.47 -8.79
N LEU A 128 4.24 2.81 -9.73
CA LEU A 128 5.69 2.82 -9.80
C LEU A 128 6.24 4.17 -10.30
N LEU A 129 5.57 4.82 -11.26
CA LEU A 129 5.95 6.17 -11.72
C LEU A 129 5.76 7.24 -10.64
N ARG A 130 4.79 7.09 -9.73
CA ARG A 130 4.62 8.02 -8.60
C ARG A 130 5.87 8.15 -7.75
N HIS A 131 6.71 7.12 -7.68
CA HIS A 131 8.00 7.22 -6.96
C HIS A 131 8.97 8.22 -7.59
N PHE A 132 8.80 8.53 -8.86
CA PHE A 132 9.64 9.43 -9.63
C PHE A 132 9.00 10.80 -9.85
N ASP A 133 7.73 10.96 -9.45
CA ASP A 133 7.05 12.25 -9.44
C ASP A 133 7.55 13.13 -8.28
N PRO A 134 8.11 14.33 -8.56
CA PRO A 134 8.63 15.22 -7.53
C PRO A 134 7.56 15.67 -6.52
N ARG A 135 6.27 15.63 -6.89
CA ARG A 135 5.14 15.98 -6.00
C ARG A 135 4.90 14.93 -4.92
N SER A 136 5.28 13.68 -5.18
CA SER A 136 4.99 12.54 -4.29
C SER A 136 5.93 12.46 -3.08
N LEU A 137 7.07 13.16 -3.09
CA LEU A 137 8.08 13.13 -2.02
C LEU A 137 8.52 11.71 -1.63
N SER A 138 8.64 10.86 -2.66
CA SER A 138 8.93 9.43 -2.54
C SER A 138 10.13 9.11 -1.66
N GLN A 139 9.96 8.09 -0.79
CA GLN A 139 11.02 7.53 0.04
C GLN A 139 11.56 6.19 -0.52
N GLY A 140 11.00 5.70 -1.64
CA GLY A 140 11.29 4.39 -2.22
C GLY A 140 11.96 4.40 -3.59
N ALA A 141 12.14 5.57 -4.22
CA ALA A 141 12.63 5.68 -5.60
C ALA A 141 13.98 4.98 -5.87
N TRP A 142 14.85 4.92 -4.85
CA TRP A 142 16.17 4.30 -4.91
C TRP A 142 16.14 2.82 -5.30
N LEU A 143 15.00 2.12 -5.13
CA LEU A 143 14.84 0.73 -5.55
C LEU A 143 14.93 0.55 -7.08
N TRP A 144 14.50 1.55 -7.85
CA TRP A 144 14.36 1.45 -9.30
C TRP A 144 15.12 2.54 -10.08
N GLN A 145 15.64 3.56 -9.40
CA GLN A 145 16.43 4.62 -10.02
C GLN A 145 17.65 4.04 -10.76
N GLY A 146 17.83 4.45 -12.02
CA GLY A 146 18.88 3.94 -12.90
C GLY A 146 18.77 2.45 -13.24
N ARG A 147 17.59 1.84 -13.07
CA ARG A 147 17.34 0.41 -13.35
C ARG A 147 16.38 0.19 -14.50
N ILE A 148 15.30 0.95 -14.57
CA ILE A 148 14.24 0.76 -15.56
C ILE A 148 14.46 1.74 -16.71
N ASP A 149 14.43 1.23 -17.94
CA ASP A 149 14.67 2.03 -19.14
C ASP A 149 13.64 3.17 -19.28
N GLY A 150 14.13 4.37 -19.57
CA GLY A 150 13.33 5.58 -19.75
C GLY A 150 12.77 6.25 -18.48
N VAL A 151 12.77 5.60 -17.31
CA VAL A 151 12.15 6.17 -16.08
C VAL A 151 12.89 7.43 -15.59
N ASP A 152 14.22 7.39 -15.54
CA ASP A 152 15.00 8.56 -15.10
C ASP A 152 14.84 9.73 -16.08
N ALA A 153 14.80 9.46 -17.39
CA ALA A 153 14.53 10.49 -18.39
C ALA A 153 13.10 11.06 -18.28
N TRP A 154 12.10 10.23 -17.97
CA TRP A 154 10.73 10.68 -17.72
C TRP A 154 10.67 11.63 -16.51
N LYS A 155 11.38 11.29 -15.43
CA LYS A 155 11.54 12.15 -14.24
C LYS A 155 12.21 13.47 -14.59
N ASP A 156 13.34 13.43 -15.29
CA ASP A 156 14.12 14.64 -15.63
C ASP A 156 13.33 15.58 -16.56
N ASN A 157 12.36 15.05 -17.30
CA ASN A 157 11.39 15.80 -18.11
C ASN A 157 10.13 16.24 -17.33
N GLY A 158 10.21 16.30 -15.99
CA GLY A 158 9.19 16.84 -15.10
C GLY A 158 8.44 15.80 -14.27
N GLY A 159 8.44 14.53 -14.68
CA GLY A 159 7.98 13.40 -13.86
C GLY A 159 6.54 13.47 -13.36
N SER A 160 5.64 14.17 -14.04
CA SER A 160 4.27 14.40 -13.54
C SER A 160 3.17 14.12 -14.58
N ASP A 161 3.59 13.77 -15.80
CA ASP A 161 2.73 13.48 -16.94
C ASP A 161 2.68 11.97 -17.16
N TYR A 162 1.67 11.32 -16.57
CA TYR A 162 1.50 9.87 -16.56
C TYR A 162 1.03 9.31 -17.92
N ASP A 163 0.58 10.16 -18.84
CA ASP A 163 0.20 9.77 -20.21
C ASP A 163 1.43 9.55 -21.11
N LYS A 164 2.60 10.05 -20.70
CA LYS A 164 3.85 9.84 -21.44
C LYS A 164 4.34 8.40 -21.29
N VAL A 165 4.52 7.76 -22.45
CA VAL A 165 5.09 6.42 -22.54
C VAL A 165 6.51 6.39 -21.97
N VAL A 166 6.74 5.44 -21.07
CA VAL A 166 8.06 5.10 -20.56
C VAL A 166 8.52 3.79 -21.21
N SER A 167 9.68 3.80 -21.86
CA SER A 167 10.12 2.68 -22.70
C SER A 167 10.24 1.36 -21.94
N GLY A 168 10.71 1.42 -20.69
CA GLY A 168 10.94 0.27 -19.84
C GLY A 168 9.83 -0.07 -18.84
N LEU A 169 8.69 0.61 -18.86
CA LEU A 169 7.60 0.34 -17.92
C LEU A 169 6.26 0.47 -18.63
N LYS A 170 5.61 -0.66 -18.89
CA LYS A 170 4.41 -0.72 -19.74
C LYS A 170 3.37 -1.68 -19.20
N ALA A 171 2.11 -1.32 -19.36
CA ALA A 171 1.01 -2.27 -19.45
C ALA A 171 0.91 -2.72 -20.92
N LEU A 172 1.12 -3.99 -21.20
CA LEU A 172 0.91 -4.55 -22.54
C LEU A 172 -0.58 -4.76 -22.84
N ASP A 173 -1.34 -5.05 -21.78
CA ASP A 173 -2.80 -5.14 -21.75
C ASP A 173 -3.25 -4.95 -20.28
N ARG A 174 -4.57 -5.02 -20.02
CA ARG A 174 -5.15 -4.84 -18.66
C ARG A 174 -4.52 -5.73 -17.59
N HIS A 175 -3.96 -6.89 -17.94
CA HIS A 175 -3.47 -7.89 -17.00
C HIS A 175 -2.02 -8.33 -17.25
N THR A 176 -1.28 -7.61 -18.09
CA THR A 176 0.11 -7.95 -18.42
C THR A 176 1.01 -6.72 -18.29
N ILE A 177 1.97 -6.80 -17.38
CA ILE A 177 3.00 -5.79 -17.16
C ILE A 177 4.29 -6.23 -17.86
N GLN A 178 4.98 -5.29 -18.48
CA GLN A 178 6.34 -5.45 -18.96
C GLN A 178 7.27 -4.41 -18.33
N ILE A 179 8.37 -4.90 -17.76
CA ILE A 179 9.48 -4.08 -17.27
C ILE A 179 10.71 -4.40 -18.11
N THR A 180 11.34 -3.37 -18.68
CA THR A 180 12.64 -3.50 -19.36
C THR A 180 13.69 -2.72 -18.61
N LEU A 181 14.78 -3.40 -18.25
CA LEU A 181 15.88 -2.85 -17.48
C LEU A 181 17.00 -2.34 -18.38
N VAL A 182 17.76 -1.36 -17.88
CA VAL A 182 18.97 -0.86 -18.54
C VAL A 182 20.16 -1.82 -18.40
N LYS A 183 20.12 -2.71 -17.39
CA LYS A 183 21.10 -3.77 -17.13
C LYS A 183 20.48 -4.84 -16.23
N PRO A 184 21.01 -6.09 -16.21
CA PRO A 184 20.44 -7.14 -15.40
C PRO A 184 20.39 -6.76 -13.92
N TYR A 185 19.23 -6.97 -13.29
CA TYR A 185 19.00 -6.70 -11.88
C TYR A 185 18.24 -7.88 -11.24
N PRO A 186 18.94 -8.94 -10.80
CA PRO A 186 18.31 -10.16 -10.28
C PRO A 186 17.38 -9.94 -9.08
N GLN A 187 17.51 -8.81 -8.39
CA GLN A 187 16.69 -8.48 -7.23
C GLN A 187 15.37 -7.79 -7.58
N LEU A 188 15.09 -7.50 -8.86
CA LEU A 188 13.86 -6.79 -9.27
C LEU A 188 12.60 -7.43 -8.66
N THR A 189 12.42 -8.74 -8.78
CA THR A 189 11.24 -9.42 -8.24
C THR A 189 11.10 -9.27 -6.72
N HIS A 190 12.22 -9.14 -6.00
CA HIS A 190 12.21 -8.90 -4.55
C HIS A 190 11.78 -7.47 -4.21
N THR A 191 12.14 -6.47 -5.02
CA THR A 191 11.68 -5.09 -4.80
C THR A 191 10.19 -4.94 -5.04
N LEU A 192 9.64 -5.74 -5.96
CA LEU A 192 8.20 -5.86 -6.26
C LEU A 192 7.40 -6.65 -5.20
N ALA A 193 8.05 -7.06 -4.11
CA ALA A 193 7.41 -7.62 -2.91
C ALA A 193 7.41 -6.66 -1.71
N THR A 194 7.96 -5.46 -1.88
CA THR A 194 8.05 -4.47 -0.79
C THR A 194 6.82 -3.57 -0.78
N GLY A 195 6.45 -3.04 0.39
CA GLY A 195 5.30 -2.12 0.48
C GLY A 195 5.42 -0.86 -0.38
N PHE A 196 6.63 -0.45 -0.79
CA PHE A 196 6.78 0.63 -1.79
C PHE A 196 6.17 0.24 -3.14
N SER A 197 6.25 -1.03 -3.53
CA SER A 197 5.66 -1.53 -4.79
C SER A 197 4.15 -1.82 -4.73
N ALA A 198 3.49 -1.42 -3.63
CA ALA A 198 2.06 -1.63 -3.49
C ALA A 198 1.28 -0.80 -4.52
N ILE A 199 0.22 -1.39 -5.05
CA ILE A 199 -0.55 -0.82 -6.16
C ILE A 199 -1.71 0.03 -5.62
N VAL A 200 -1.84 1.25 -6.16
CA VAL A 200 -2.89 2.21 -5.81
C VAL A 200 -3.71 2.58 -7.03
N ALA A 201 -4.97 2.97 -6.82
CA ALA A 201 -5.84 3.51 -7.87
C ALA A 201 -5.53 4.99 -8.12
N GLN A 202 -5.31 5.36 -9.38
CA GLN A 202 -4.98 6.74 -9.76
C GLN A 202 -6.07 7.73 -9.38
N GLU A 203 -7.33 7.38 -9.62
CA GLU A 203 -8.48 8.22 -9.31
C GLU A 203 -8.59 8.54 -7.81
N CYS A 204 -8.20 7.61 -6.93
CA CYS A 204 -8.24 7.83 -5.48
C CYS A 204 -7.10 8.72 -5.00
N VAL A 205 -5.91 8.57 -5.60
CA VAL A 205 -4.80 9.50 -5.35
C VAL A 205 -5.15 10.91 -5.82
N GLU A 206 -5.83 11.05 -6.97
CA GLU A 206 -6.26 12.34 -7.49
C GLU A 206 -7.39 12.96 -6.68
N HIS A 207 -8.38 12.16 -6.26
CA HIS A 207 -9.52 12.59 -5.46
C HIS A 207 -9.07 13.15 -4.10
N TYR A 208 -8.26 12.39 -3.36
CA TYR A 208 -7.83 12.77 -2.01
C TYR A 208 -6.58 13.68 -2.00
N GLY A 209 -5.77 13.65 -3.06
CA GLY A 209 -4.54 14.41 -3.15
C GLY A 209 -3.61 14.16 -1.95
N LYS A 210 -3.36 15.21 -1.16
CA LYS A 210 -2.49 15.11 0.04
C LYS A 210 -3.10 14.25 1.15
N GLU A 211 -4.43 14.14 1.20
CA GLU A 211 -5.15 13.38 2.21
C GLU A 211 -5.18 11.88 1.89
N PHE A 212 -4.73 11.44 0.71
CA PHE A 212 -4.66 10.02 0.36
C PHE A 212 -3.89 9.19 1.42
N SER A 213 -2.89 9.80 2.06
CA SER A 213 -2.13 9.19 3.16
C SER A 213 -2.95 8.80 4.40
N ILE A 214 -4.16 9.32 4.56
CA ILE A 214 -5.10 8.99 5.64
C ILE A 214 -6.41 8.37 5.12
N HIS A 215 -6.55 8.19 3.80
CA HIS A 215 -7.65 7.50 3.12
C HIS A 215 -7.10 6.32 2.32
N PRO A 216 -6.67 5.23 3.00
CA PRO A 216 -6.07 4.11 2.29
C PRO A 216 -7.13 3.33 1.49
N VAL A 217 -7.04 3.43 0.17
CA VAL A 217 -7.90 2.70 -0.77
C VAL A 217 -7.05 1.72 -1.56
N GLY A 218 -6.95 0.49 -1.05
CA GLY A 218 -6.14 -0.57 -1.63
C GLY A 218 -6.95 -1.80 -2.00
N SER A 219 -6.25 -2.82 -2.49
CA SER A 219 -6.80 -4.14 -2.83
C SER A 219 -6.39 -5.23 -1.86
N GLY A 220 -5.76 -4.83 -0.75
CA GLY A 220 -5.28 -5.75 0.28
C GLY A 220 -6.43 -6.44 1.05
N PRO A 221 -6.11 -7.47 1.83
CA PRO A 221 -7.10 -8.30 2.52
C PRO A 221 -7.82 -7.66 3.72
N TYR A 222 -7.44 -6.44 4.13
CA TYR A 222 -7.95 -5.78 5.35
C TYR A 222 -8.32 -4.32 5.16
#